data_AF-A0A970N7C7-F1
#
_entry.id   AF-A0A970N7C7-F1
#
_cell.length_a   1.000
_cell.length_b   1.000
_cell.length_c   1.000
_cell.angle_alpha   90.00
_cell.angle_beta   90.00
_cell.angle_gamma   90.00
#
_symmetry.space_group_name_H-M   'P 1'
#
loop_
_entity.id
_entity.type
_entity.pdbx_description
1 polymer ?
#
loop_
_entity_poly.entity_id
_entity_poly.type
_entity_poly.pdbx_seq_one_letter_code
_entity_poly.pdbx_strand_id
1 'polypeptide(L)'
;MDEKSKPPEPVIVPMHSDHLDALAALESLAFSRPWSYDALAEELQNPLAVFYVAEDVETERAVGYIGMHHILDEGSIANIVVHPGYRRRGIATALL
;
A
#
# COMPACT_ATOMS: atom_id res chain seq x y z
N MET A 1 19.39 -6.58 -25.34
CA MET A 1 19.15 -6.50 -23.88
C MET A 1 17.78 -5.87 -23.74
N ASP A 2 16.79 -6.73 -23.49
CA ASP A 2 15.38 -6.42 -23.71
C ASP A 2 14.85 -5.36 -22.74
N GLU A 3 14.34 -4.28 -23.31
CA GLU A 3 13.62 -3.17 -22.67
C GLU A 3 12.25 -3.60 -22.08
N LYS A 4 11.93 -4.90 -22.17
CA LYS A 4 10.66 -5.53 -21.73
C LYS A 4 10.62 -5.95 -20.26
N SER A 5 11.62 -5.61 -19.44
CA SER A 5 11.74 -6.16 -18.08
C SER A 5 11.46 -5.16 -16.94
N LYS A 6 11.26 -3.86 -17.21
CA LYS A 6 10.79 -2.92 -16.17
C LYS A 6 9.26 -3.00 -16.22
N PRO A 7 8.59 -3.58 -15.20
CA PRO A 7 7.15 -3.48 -15.15
C PRO A 7 6.78 -2.00 -15.06
N PRO A 8 5.64 -1.62 -15.65
CA PRO A 8 5.21 -0.23 -15.67
C PRO A 8 5.13 0.34 -14.25
N GLU A 9 5.34 1.65 -14.13
CA GLU A 9 5.29 2.31 -12.83
C GLU A 9 3.88 2.22 -12.26
N PRO A 10 3.73 1.86 -10.97
CA PRO A 10 2.42 1.67 -10.38
C PRO A 10 1.66 3.00 -10.33
N VAL A 11 0.33 2.92 -10.42
CA VAL A 11 -0.53 4.07 -10.14
C VAL A 11 -0.80 4.15 -8.64
N ILE A 12 -0.75 5.37 -8.09
CA ILE A 12 -1.07 5.62 -6.68
C ILE A 12 -2.52 6.07 -6.58
N VAL A 13 -3.31 5.32 -5.83
CA VAL A 13 -4.74 5.58 -5.63
C VAL A 13 -5.09 5.61 -4.14
N PRO A 14 -6.14 6.34 -3.71
CA PRO A 14 -6.65 6.21 -2.35
C PRO A 14 -7.05 4.76 -2.05
N MET A 15 -6.90 4.35 -0.79
CA MET A 15 -7.38 3.04 -0.35
C MET A 15 -8.91 2.96 -0.41
N HIS A 16 -9.44 1.83 -0.90
CA HIS A 16 -10.87 1.52 -0.95
C HIS A 16 -11.13 0.11 -0.41
N SER A 17 -12.39 -0.23 -0.17
CA SER A 17 -12.82 -1.53 0.35
C SER A 17 -12.30 -2.71 -0.48
N ASP A 18 -12.22 -2.53 -1.80
CA ASP A 18 -11.82 -3.58 -2.74
C ASP A 18 -10.33 -3.94 -2.61
N HIS A 19 -9.55 -3.09 -1.94
CA HIS A 19 -8.12 -3.33 -1.70
C HIS A 19 -7.87 -4.15 -0.43
N LEU A 20 -8.84 -4.27 0.47
CA LEU A 20 -8.62 -4.79 1.83
C LEU A 20 -8.04 -6.21 1.85
N ASP A 21 -8.56 -7.11 1.01
CA ASP A 21 -8.05 -8.48 0.89
C ASP A 21 -6.58 -8.50 0.41
N ALA A 22 -6.25 -7.66 -0.57
CA ALA A 22 -4.90 -7.57 -1.10
C ALA A 22 -3.92 -6.97 -0.07
N LEU A 23 -4.35 -5.95 0.68
CA LEU A 23 -3.55 -5.33 1.73
C LEU A 23 -3.31 -6.28 2.90
N ALA A 24 -4.31 -7.04 3.34
CA ALA A 24 -4.15 -8.06 4.39
C ALA A 24 -3.16 -9.16 3.96
N ALA A 25 -3.17 -9.53 2.67
CA ALA A 25 -2.17 -10.43 2.11
C ALA A 25 -0.76 -9.81 2.09
N LEU A 26 -0.63 -8.53 1.70
CA LEU A 26 0.65 -7.82 1.74
C LEU A 26 1.22 -7.70 3.15
N GLU A 27 0.37 -7.36 4.13
CA GLU A 27 0.70 -7.30 5.56
C GLU A 27 1.27 -8.63 6.05
N SER A 28 0.59 -9.74 5.72
CA SER A 28 1.01 -11.09 6.09
C SER A 28 2.36 -11.51 5.50
N LEU A 29 2.75 -10.93 4.36
CA LEU A 29 4.06 -11.13 3.75
C LEU A 29 5.16 -10.26 4.37
N ALA A 30 4.79 -9.14 4.99
CA ALA A 30 5.71 -8.12 5.46
C ALA A 30 6.00 -8.20 6.96
N PHE A 31 5.03 -8.61 7.78
CA PHE A 31 5.11 -8.55 9.24
C PHE A 31 4.72 -9.87 9.91
N SER A 32 5.33 -10.12 11.07
CA SER A 32 4.98 -11.29 11.93
C SER A 32 3.68 -11.11 12.70
N ARG A 33 3.21 -9.87 12.82
CA ARG A 33 1.91 -9.48 13.39
C ARG A 33 1.21 -8.57 12.39
N PRO A 34 0.63 -9.15 11.33
CA PRO A 34 0.00 -8.38 10.27
C PRO A 34 -1.28 -7.71 10.76
N TRP A 35 -1.64 -6.59 10.15
CA TRP A 35 -2.99 -6.06 10.29
C TRP A 35 -4.00 -7.02 9.67
N SER A 36 -5.15 -7.17 10.35
CA SER A 36 -6.26 -7.94 9.82
C SER A 36 -7.05 -7.14 8.78
N TYR A 37 -7.87 -7.84 8.00
CA TYR A 37 -8.87 -7.21 7.13
C TYR A 37 -9.72 -6.19 7.91
N ASP A 38 -10.25 -6.59 9.08
CA ASP A 38 -11.12 -5.73 9.88
C ASP A 38 -10.39 -4.48 10.37
N ALA A 39 -9.12 -4.60 10.79
CA ALA A 39 -8.33 -3.44 11.21
C ALA A 39 -8.11 -2.45 10.06
N LEU A 40 -7.83 -2.95 8.85
CA LEU A 40 -7.71 -2.11 7.65
C LEU A 40 -9.06 -1.48 7.26
N ALA A 41 -10.16 -2.21 7.43
CA ALA A 41 -11.51 -1.72 7.15
C ALA A 41 -11.92 -0.61 8.13
N GLU A 42 -11.52 -0.72 9.40
CA GLU A 42 -11.72 0.33 10.41
C GLU A 42 -11.00 1.62 10.02
N GLU A 43 -9.79 1.55 9.44
CA GLU A 43 -9.07 2.74 9.00
C GLU A 43 -9.73 3.47 7.83
N LEU A 44 -10.45 2.76 6.94
CA LEU A 44 -11.25 3.43 5.91
C LEU A 44 -12.34 4.33 6.48
N GLN A 45 -12.80 4.04 7.70
CA GLN A 45 -13.81 4.83 8.40
C GLN A 45 -13.19 5.88 9.33
N ASN A 46 -11.87 5.87 9.52
CA ASN A 46 -11.17 6.76 10.41
C ASN A 46 -10.84 8.09 9.69
N PRO A 47 -11.44 9.22 10.08
CA PRO A 47 -11.20 10.50 9.41
C PRO A 47 -9.77 11.03 9.61
N LEU A 48 -9.01 10.48 10.56
CA LEU A 48 -7.62 10.84 10.80
C LEU A 48 -6.66 9.97 9.99
N ALA A 49 -7.14 8.89 9.38
CA ALA A 49 -6.35 7.97 8.58
C ALA A 49 -6.24 8.45 7.14
N VAL A 50 -5.04 8.34 6.60
CA VAL A 50 -4.74 8.59 5.18
C VAL A 50 -3.99 7.38 4.66
N PHE A 51 -4.61 6.67 3.73
CA PHE A 51 -4.07 5.45 3.16
C PHE A 51 -4.05 5.55 1.63
N TYR A 52 -2.91 5.20 1.05
CA TYR A 52 -2.71 5.12 -0.40
C TYR A 52 -2.20 3.74 -0.79
N VAL A 53 -2.63 3.28 -1.95
CA VAL A 53 -2.28 1.99 -2.53
C VAL A 53 -1.53 2.23 -3.83
N ALA A 54 -0.45 1.48 -4.04
CA ALA A 54 0.25 1.38 -5.30
C ALA A 54 -0.30 0.18 -6.06
N GLU A 55 -0.93 0.42 -7.21
CA GLU A 55 -1.51 -0.61 -8.08
C GLU A 55 -0.66 -0.82 -9.32
N ASP A 56 -0.47 -2.08 -9.68
CA ASP A 56 0.14 -2.45 -10.95
C ASP A 56 -0.84 -2.14 -12.10
N VAL A 57 -0.41 -1.33 -13.08
CA VAL A 57 -1.29 -0.84 -14.15
C VAL A 57 -1.75 -1.90 -15.14
N GLU A 58 -1.09 -3.06 -15.20
CA GLU A 58 -1.50 -4.16 -16.09
C GLU A 58 -2.49 -5.10 -15.42
N THR A 59 -2.33 -5.30 -14.11
CA THR A 59 -3.10 -6.30 -13.36
C THR A 59 -4.12 -5.71 -12.40
N GLU A 60 -4.10 -4.40 -12.18
CA GLU A 60 -4.92 -3.65 -11.20
C GLU A 60 -4.77 -4.20 -9.77
N ARG A 61 -3.66 -4.89 -9.50
CA ARG A 61 -3.38 -5.48 -8.19
C ARG A 61 -2.61 -4.51 -7.32
N ALA A 62 -3.00 -4.41 -6.06
CA ALA A 62 -2.20 -3.74 -5.04
C ALA A 62 -0.83 -4.43 -4.90
N VAL A 63 0.23 -3.71 -5.20
CA VAL A 63 1.63 -4.15 -5.07
C VAL A 63 2.36 -3.45 -3.91
N GLY A 64 1.71 -2.47 -3.28
CA GLY A 64 2.16 -1.83 -2.06
C GLY A 64 1.10 -0.88 -1.52
N TYR A 65 1.28 -0.42 -0.29
CA TYR A 65 0.46 0.63 0.30
C TYR A 65 1.25 1.37 1.39
N ILE A 66 0.74 2.54 1.75
CA ILE A 66 1.15 3.29 2.92
C ILE A 66 -0.11 3.66 3.72
N GLY A 67 0.01 3.62 5.03
CA GLY A 67 -0.98 4.13 5.97
C GLY A 67 -0.33 5.13 6.90
N MET A 68 -0.98 6.26 7.13
CA MET A 68 -0.58 7.24 8.14
C MET A 68 -1.80 7.75 8.89
N HIS A 69 -1.57 8.16 10.13
CA HIS A 69 -2.52 8.94 10.91
C HIS A 69 -2.02 10.37 11.01
N HIS A 70 -2.92 11.34 10.86
CA HIS A 70 -2.58 12.75 11.03
C HIS A 70 -3.44 13.39 12.12
N ILE A 71 -2.80 14.24 12.93
CA ILE A 71 -3.46 15.09 13.92
C ILE A 71 -2.83 16.47 13.80
N LEU A 72 -3.66 17.47 13.48
CA LEU A 72 -3.20 18.85 13.24
C LEU A 72 -2.11 18.89 12.16
N ASP A 73 -0.90 19.33 12.51
CA ASP A 73 0.28 19.44 11.67
C ASP A 73 1.24 18.24 11.79
N GLU A 74 0.88 17.24 12.59
CA GLU A 74 1.67 16.03 12.78
C GLU A 74 1.09 14.85 11.98
N GLY A 75 1.97 14.15 11.25
CA GLY A 75 1.65 12.91 10.54
C GLY A 75 2.57 11.78 11.02
N SER A 76 1.99 10.66 11.42
CA SER A 76 2.72 9.45 11.82
C SER A 76 2.43 8.32 10.84
N ILE A 77 3.47 7.81 10.20
CA ILE A 77 3.34 6.64 9.32
C ILE A 77 3.08 5.42 10.20
N ALA A 78 1.91 4.80 9.99
CA ALA A 78 1.55 3.56 10.64
C ALA A 78 2.30 2.40 9.99
N ASN A 79 2.16 2.23 8.67
CA ASN A 79 2.78 1.15 7.91
C ASN A 79 3.13 1.61 6.49
N ILE A 80 4.21 1.05 5.95
CA ILE A 80 4.53 1.10 4.52
C ILE A 80 4.99 -0.29 4.07
N VAL A 81 4.33 -0.82 3.03
CA VAL A 81 4.60 -2.16 2.54
C VAL A 81 4.69 -2.16 1.03
N VAL A 82 5.69 -2.87 0.52
CA VAL A 82 5.82 -3.18 -0.91
C VAL A 82 6.03 -4.68 -1.05
N HIS A 83 5.24 -5.29 -1.94
CA HIS A 83 5.33 -6.69 -2.29
C HIS A 83 6.79 -7.06 -2.64
N PRO A 84 7.35 -8.18 -2.12
CA PRO A 84 8.76 -8.54 -2.31
C PRO A 84 9.23 -8.51 -3.78
N GLY A 85 8.40 -9.01 -4.70
CA GLY A 85 8.68 -9.01 -6.15
C GLY A 85 8.68 -7.63 -6.82
N TYR A 86 8.25 -6.57 -6.12
CA TYR A 86 8.15 -5.20 -6.63
C TYR A 86 9.09 -4.22 -5.90
N ARG A 87 9.91 -4.71 -4.96
CA ARG A 87 10.88 -3.89 -4.23
C ARG A 87 12.01 -3.39 -5.13
N ARG A 88 12.73 -2.36 -4.67
CA ARG A 88 13.85 -1.71 -5.37
C ARG A 88 13.49 -1.05 -6.71
N ARG A 89 12.21 -0.71 -6.90
CA ARG A 89 11.67 -0.01 -8.07
C ARG A 89 11.17 1.41 -7.76
N GLY A 90 11.45 1.93 -6.56
CA GLY A 90 11.01 3.28 -6.15
C GLY A 90 9.57 3.37 -5.62
N ILE A 91 8.82 2.26 -5.56
CA ILE A 91 7.40 2.27 -5.14
C ILE A 91 7.20 2.87 -3.75
N ALA A 92 8.01 2.47 -2.76
CA ALA A 92 7.92 3.03 -1.41
C ALA A 92 8.21 4.54 -1.39
N THR A 93 9.05 5.03 -2.30
CA THR A 93 9.34 6.47 -2.44
C THR A 93 8.19 7.19 -3.13
N ALA A 94 7.48 6.55 -4.06
CA ALA A 94 6.31 7.13 -4.71
C ALA A 94 5.08 7.20 -3.77
N LEU A 95 5.03 6.34 -2.76
CA LEU A 95 3.99 6.34 -1.74
C LEU A 95 4.20 7.40 -0.64
N LEU A 96 5.43 7.93 -0.49
CA LEU A 96 5.83 8.83 0.59
C LEU A 96 5.87 10.29 0.11
#